data_AF-A0A0C9ZWE5-F1
#
_entry.id   AF-A0A0C9ZWE5-F1
#
_cell.length_a   1.000
_cell.length_b   1.000
_cell.length_c   1.000
_cell.angle_alpha   90.00
_cell.angle_beta   90.00
_cell.angle_gamma   90.00
#
_symmetry.space_group_name_H-M   'P 1'
#
loop_
_entity.id
_entity.type
_entity.pdbx_description
1 polymer ?
#
loop_
_entity_poly.entity_id
_entity_poly.type
_entity_poly.pdbx_seq_one_letter_code
_entity_poly.pdbx_strand_id
1 'polypeptide(L)' 'YTAEAHHALIALHCAVNKCPFHSVADPLYIEEIKLLCPDVQVSSPYTVSCDINTIYCEASKNVKIYF' A
#
# COMPACT_ATOMS: atom_id res chain seq x y z
N TYR A 1 -1.40 -11.27 9.91
CA TYR A 1 -1.44 -10.71 8.54
C TYR A 1 -2.83 -10.13 8.32
N THR A 2 -2.94 -8.84 7.95
CA THR A 2 -4.18 -8.21 7.47
C THR A 2 -3.88 -7.48 6.16
N ALA A 3 -4.85 -7.44 5.24
CA ALA A 3 -4.66 -6.78 3.93
C ALA A 3 -4.34 -5.29 4.11
N GLU A 4 -5.07 -4.60 4.99
CA GLU A 4 -4.87 -3.17 5.26
C GLU A 4 -3.45 -2.83 5.77
N ALA A 5 -2.93 -3.64 6.69
CA ALA A 5 -1.57 -3.44 7.21
C ALA A 5 -0.52 -3.69 6.13
N HIS A 6 -0.75 -4.68 5.26
CA HIS A 6 0.10 -4.95 4.12
C HIS A 6 0.10 -3.78 3.11
N HIS A 7 -1.07 -3.19 2.80
CA HIS A 7 -1.15 -2.03 1.91
C HIS A 7 -0.42 -0.82 2.49
N ALA A 8 -0.55 -0.58 3.81
CA ALA A 8 0.16 0.50 4.49
C ALA A 8 1.68 0.32 4.42
N LEU A 9 2.19 -0.91 4.58
CA LEU A 9 3.62 -1.19 4.43
C LEU A 9 4.11 -0.97 2.99
N ILE A 10 3.32 -1.39 1.99
CA ILE A 10 3.63 -1.12 0.57
C ILE A 10 3.69 0.39 0.32
N ALA A 11 2.69 1.13 0.80
CA ALA A 11 2.64 2.58 0.67
C ALA A 11 3.89 3.26 1.23
N LEU A 12 4.30 2.86 2.44
CA LEU A 12 5.51 3.34 3.10
C LEU A 12 6.77 2.98 2.30
N HIS A 13 6.87 1.74 1.83
CA HIS A 13 7.98 1.27 1.01
C HIS A 13 8.12 2.09 -0.27
N CYS A 14 7.02 2.33 -0.98
CA CYS A 14 6.97 3.20 -2.16
C CYS A 14 7.41 4.64 -1.84
N ALA A 15 6.97 5.20 -0.71
CA ALA A 15 7.34 6.55 -0.29
C ALA A 15 8.84 6.67 0.06
N VAL A 16 9.39 5.72 0.80
CA VAL A 16 10.81 5.70 1.22
C VAL A 16 11.73 5.55 0.00
N ASN A 17 11.39 4.65 -0.92
CA ASN A 17 12.23 4.33 -2.07
C ASN A 17 11.91 5.18 -3.31
N LYS A 18 10.95 6.10 -3.21
CA LYS A 18 10.44 6.92 -4.35
C LYS A 18 10.01 6.04 -5.53
N CYS A 19 9.40 4.90 -5.23
CA CYS A 19 8.92 3.95 -6.22
C CYS A 19 7.43 4.17 -6.51
N PRO A 20 6.97 3.98 -7.76
CA PRO A 20 5.56 3.99 -8.07
C PRO A 20 4.85 2.77 -7.46
N PHE A 21 3.56 2.89 -7.17
CA PHE A 21 2.75 1.75 -6.69
C PHE A 21 2.69 0.59 -7.68
N HIS A 22 3.09 0.78 -8.94
CA HIS A 22 3.17 -0.31 -9.89
C HIS A 22 4.12 -1.45 -9.45
N SER A 23 5.03 -1.21 -8.49
CA SER A 23 5.90 -2.24 -7.92
C SER A 23 5.14 -3.43 -7.31
N VAL A 24 3.89 -3.26 -6.86
CA VAL A 24 3.09 -4.37 -6.33
C VAL A 24 2.69 -5.39 -7.42
N ALA A 25 2.74 -4.98 -8.69
CA ALA A 25 2.44 -5.83 -9.83
C ALA A 25 3.69 -6.54 -10.40
N ASP A 26 4.87 -6.33 -9.80
CA ASP A 26 6.09 -7.00 -10.22
C ASP A 26 5.97 -8.52 -9.99
N PRO A 27 6.21 -9.37 -11.01
CA PRO A 27 6.19 -10.82 -10.85
C PRO A 27 7.10 -11.34 -9.72
N LEU A 28 8.28 -10.75 -9.55
CA LEU A 28 9.24 -11.16 -8.52
C LEU A 28 8.75 -10.79 -7.13
N TYR A 29 8.11 -9.63 -6.98
CA TYR A 29 7.46 -9.24 -5.72
C TYR A 29 6.31 -10.18 -5.36
N ILE A 30 5.51 -10.57 -6.35
CA ILE A 30 4.41 -11.52 -6.15
C ILE A 30 4.96 -12.89 -5.74
N GLU A 31 6.05 -13.37 -6.35
CA GLU A 31 6.69 -14.62 -5.96
C GLU A 31 7.29 -14.56 -4.55
N GLU A 32 7.93 -13.45 -4.18
CA GLU A 32 8.44 -13.23 -2.82
C GLU A 32 7.32 -13.31 -1.79
N ILE A 33 6.19 -12.63 -2.03
CA ILE A 33 5.02 -12.71 -1.14
C ILE A 33 4.50 -14.13 -1.04
N LYS A 34 4.33 -14.83 -2.18
CA LYS A 34 3.83 -16.20 -2.20
C LYS A 34 4.75 -17.18 -1.45
N LEU A 35 6.06 -16.92 -1.48
CA LEU A 35 7.04 -17.72 -0.74
C LEU A 35 6.90 -17.51 0.77
N LEU A 36 6.63 -16.29 1.22
CA LEU A 36 6.42 -15.96 2.63
C LEU A 36 5.04 -16.35 3.14
N CYS A 37 4.00 -16.22 2.31
CA CYS A 37 2.61 -16.49 2.66
C CYS A 37 1.82 -16.95 1.41
N PRO A 38 1.67 -18.28 1.21
CA PRO A 38 1.10 -18.84 -0.02
C PRO A 38 -0.35 -18.44 -0.30
N ASP A 39 -1.14 -18.23 0.76
CA ASP A 39 -2.58 -17.95 0.67
C ASP A 39 -2.89 -16.45 0.49
N VAL A 40 -1.86 -15.60 0.35
CA VAL A 40 -2.05 -14.16 0.22
C VAL A 40 -2.45 -13.78 -1.20
N GLN A 41 -3.61 -13.13 -1.32
CA GLN A 41 -3.93 -12.34 -2.51
C GLN A 41 -3.16 -11.03 -2.47
N VAL A 42 -2.29 -10.85 -3.47
CA VAL A 42 -1.59 -9.58 -3.69
C VAL A 42 -2.58 -8.56 -4.25
N SER A 43 -2.62 -7.41 -3.61
CA SER A 43 -3.53 -6.33 -3.96
C SER A 43 -3.08 -5.58 -5.19
N SER A 44 -4.05 -5.05 -5.94
CA SER A 44 -3.73 -4.29 -7.14
C SER A 44 -3.04 -2.96 -6.78
N PRO A 45 -2.14 -2.44 -7.63
CA PRO A 45 -1.57 -1.09 -7.46
C PRO A 45 -2.62 -0.01 -7.30
N TYR A 46 -3.77 -0.17 -7.96
CA TYR A 46 -4.91 0.74 -7.86
C TYR A 46 -5.51 0.75 -6.46
N THR A 47 -5.69 -0.42 -5.85
CA THR A 47 -6.20 -0.58 -4.48
C THR A 47 -5.29 0.18 -3.50
N VAL A 48 -3.98 -0.05 -3.57
CA VAL A 48 -3.01 0.63 -2.71
C VAL A 48 -3.07 2.15 -2.89
N SER A 49 -3.20 2.64 -4.13
CA SER A 49 -3.36 4.07 -4.39
C SER A 49 -4.65 4.65 -3.82
N CYS A 50 -5.78 3.94 -3.91
CA CYS A 50 -7.06 4.37 -3.36
C CYS A 50 -7.01 4.44 -1.83
N ASP A 51 -6.39 3.46 -1.18
CA ASP A 51 -6.28 3.39 0.27
C ASP A 51 -5.46 4.56 0.81
N ILE A 52 -4.32 4.85 0.17
CA ILE A 52 -3.47 5.99 0.53
C ILE A 52 -4.21 7.31 0.35
N ASN A 53 -4.93 7.47 -0.77
CA ASN A 53 -5.70 8.69 -1.01
C ASN A 53 -6.80 8.88 0.04
N THR A 54 -7.42 7.78 0.49
CA THR A 54 -8.42 7.79 1.56
C THR A 54 -7.79 8.22 2.89
N ILE A 55 -6.63 7.63 3.25
CA ILE A 55 -5.86 8.00 4.44
C ILE A 55 -5.48 9.48 4.40
N TYR A 56 -5.01 9.97 3.24
CA TYR A 56 -4.65 11.37 3.06
C TYR A 56 -5.86 12.31 3.20
N CYS A 57 -7.00 11.96 2.58
CA CYS A 57 -8.23 12.73 2.70
C CYS A 57 -8.70 12.83 4.16
N GLU A 58 -8.73 11.70 4.87
CA GLU A 58 -9.09 11.62 6.30
C GLU A 58 -8.13 12.45 7.17
N ALA A 59 -6.82 12.27 6.98
CA ALA A 59 -5.81 13.02 7.71
C ALA A 59 -5.90 14.54 7.44
N SER A 60 -6.19 14.93 6.19
CA SER A 60 -6.32 16.35 5.82
C SER A 60 -7.49 17.04 6.52
N LYS A 61 -8.57 16.32 6.83
CA LYS A 61 -9.69 16.85 7.62
C LYS A 61 -9.22 17.24 9.01
N ASN A 62 -8.43 16.38 9.66
CA ASN A 62 -7.89 16.64 10.99
C ASN A 62 -6.92 17.84 10.99
N VAL A 63 -6.09 17.97 9.95
CA VAL A 63 -5.21 19.13 9.78
C VAL A 63 -6.02 20.41 9.59
N LYS A 64 -7.08 20.39 8.78
CA LYS A 64 -7.98 21.54 8.58
C LYS A 64 -8.79 21.93 9.82
N ILE A 65 -9.05 21.00 10.75
CA ILE A 65 -9.73 21.32 12.02
C ILE A 65 -8.77 22.06 12.96
N TYR A 66 -7.47 21.79 12.85
CA TYR A 66 -6.45 22.35 13.73
C TYR A 66 -6.03 23.78 13.34
N PHE A 67 -6.06 24.13 12.05
CA PHE A 67 -5.67 25.44 11.51
C PHE A 67 -6.87 26.26 11.06
#